data_AF-A0A954N6I5-F1
#
_entry.id   AF-A0A954N6I5-F1
#
_cell.length_a   1.000
_cell.length_b   1.000
_cell.length_c   1.000
_cell.angle_alpha   90.00
_cell.angle_beta   90.00
_cell.angle_gamma   90.00
#
_symmetry.space_group_name_H-M   'P 1'
#
loop_
_entity.id
_entity.type
_entity.pdbx_description
1 polymer ?
#
loop_
_entity_poly.entity_id
_entity_poly.type
_entity_poly.pdbx_seq_one_letter_code
_entity_poly.pdbx_strand_id
1 'polypeptide(L)'
;DSIEWIFSKFNSRNIRYTMYNRNFRVSALRMHFVGIVRKSLSYKGFGDQESTMMRSGHFWARVVLLAACAMGSKAFAEDVLINPSGTLSSDGFDIISKIGEDLAEGVELLPVQYGYGGGMGYGPSGFQGGPAGTVYERPIPNQRMVFSEDPTSRQFYSYEGLFFRVEYLNWDFKSPNSVQGESTLITKNITDPFVLADFSTLGGGMGKVSTLDPLNLHNADGVRGTFGVPLTFGSFEGSAFGFHLVEESFNAGPIDGTEFFPFRLNSLTVNGAKDDLFRVYTADYGVNYTSKLYGAETNLIFDGISGEALTFSPIVGFRFMNLTETMEESGIFESSILSAFRTDVESTTNNNMYLPQVGMRFQLENKWFTLQFDPKVGIGLNDNSNKVSSTNYLGSGDPYLESKENSKAFMQMVDLGLTGRVPVSERFSITLGYNFMWLGRISRASHNVAYDISASDVTDPTTYSNNVHVDPRLTDMIFQGGSIGGEFIYR
;
A
#
# COMPACT_ATOMS: atom_id res chain seq x y z
N ASP A 1 -2.54 6.77 -42.56
CA ASP A 1 -3.89 7.03 -42.02
C ASP A 1 -3.94 6.82 -40.50
N SER A 2 -2.87 6.96 -39.71
CA SER A 2 -2.16 8.18 -39.25
C SER A 2 -2.99 9.16 -38.42
N ILE A 3 -2.89 8.96 -37.11
CA ILE A 3 -2.77 9.93 -36.00
C ILE A 3 -2.60 11.39 -36.45
N GLU A 4 -3.58 12.24 -36.13
CA GLU A 4 -3.42 13.69 -35.95
C GLU A 4 -4.71 14.28 -35.34
N TRP A 5 -4.72 14.56 -34.03
CA TRP A 5 -5.35 15.78 -33.49
C TRP A 5 -5.01 15.97 -31.99
N ILE A 6 -3.94 16.73 -31.74
CA ILE A 6 -3.74 17.51 -30.51
C ILE A 6 -3.56 18.97 -30.97
N PHE A 7 -4.09 19.90 -30.17
CA PHE A 7 -3.96 21.37 -30.21
C PHE A 7 -5.08 22.16 -30.91
N SER A 8 -6.06 22.60 -30.11
CA SER A 8 -6.71 23.91 -30.26
C SER A 8 -7.69 24.16 -29.10
N LYS A 9 -7.23 24.89 -28.06
CA LYS A 9 -8.01 25.94 -27.37
C LYS A 9 -7.16 26.67 -26.33
N PHE A 10 -6.38 27.62 -26.81
CA PHE A 10 -6.07 28.83 -26.05
C PHE A 10 -7.02 29.92 -26.54
N ASN A 11 -7.92 30.41 -25.68
CA ASN A 11 -8.40 31.78 -25.83
C ASN A 11 -8.76 32.41 -24.49
N SER A 12 -7.88 33.32 -24.08
CA SER A 12 -8.08 34.55 -23.30
C SER A 12 -9.18 34.61 -22.24
N ARG A 13 -8.78 34.61 -20.96
CA ARG A 13 -9.37 35.51 -19.96
C ARG A 13 -8.28 36.12 -19.08
N ASN A 14 -8.29 37.45 -19.05
CA ASN A 14 -7.47 38.31 -18.22
C ASN A 14 -7.68 37.99 -16.74
N ILE A 15 -6.62 37.61 -16.03
CA ILE A 15 -6.56 37.67 -14.58
C ILE A 15 -5.28 38.43 -14.22
N ARG A 16 -5.46 39.59 -13.58
CA ARG A 16 -4.38 40.37 -12.97
C ARG A 16 -3.91 39.62 -11.73
N TYR A 17 -2.67 39.16 -11.72
CA TYR A 17 -2.01 38.69 -10.49
C TYR A 17 -1.18 39.83 -9.90
N THR A 18 -1.56 40.26 -8.70
CA THR A 18 -0.77 41.10 -7.81
C THR A 18 0.36 40.23 -7.26
N MET A 19 1.62 40.52 -7.64
CA MET A 19 2.78 39.83 -7.09
C MET A 19 2.99 40.23 -5.63
N TYR A 20 2.94 39.26 -4.72
CA TYR A 20 3.56 39.37 -3.40
C TYR A 20 4.87 38.60 -3.38
N ASN A 21 5.92 39.33 -3.10
CA ASN A 21 7.32 38.94 -3.13
C ASN A 21 7.71 38.28 -1.80
N ARG A 22 8.08 36.98 -1.79
CA ARG A 22 8.81 36.36 -0.67
C ARG A 22 9.82 35.32 -1.16
N ASN A 23 11.08 35.77 -1.20
CA ASN A 23 12.33 35.06 -0.91
C ASN A 23 12.34 33.53 -1.06
N PHE A 24 12.85 33.08 -2.22
CA PHE A 24 13.47 31.78 -2.41
C PHE A 24 14.71 31.64 -1.52
N ARG A 25 14.78 30.56 -0.71
CA ARG A 25 16.04 30.00 -0.20
C ARG A 25 16.16 28.58 -0.74
N VAL A 26 17.08 28.39 -1.67
CA VAL A 26 17.54 27.07 -2.12
C VAL A 26 18.52 26.55 -1.08
N SER A 27 18.10 25.58 -0.28
CA SER A 27 19.00 24.83 0.62
C SER A 27 19.51 23.61 -0.14
N ALA A 28 20.78 23.64 -0.56
CA ALA A 28 21.46 22.49 -1.13
C ALA A 28 21.65 21.42 -0.05
N LEU A 29 20.95 20.29 -0.17
CA LEU A 29 21.17 19.12 0.68
C LEU A 29 22.41 18.38 0.19
N ARG A 30 23.53 18.56 0.89
CA ARG A 30 24.79 17.82 0.67
C ARG A 30 24.75 16.56 1.54
N MET A 31 24.37 15.41 0.97
CA MET A 31 24.47 14.12 1.67
C MET A 31 25.94 13.69 1.76
N HIS A 32 26.51 13.70 2.96
CA HIS A 32 27.78 13.06 3.28
C HIS A 32 27.52 11.60 3.68
N PHE A 33 27.73 10.68 2.74
CA PHE A 33 27.76 9.23 3.00
C PHE A 33 29.23 8.76 3.08
N VAL A 34 29.95 9.11 4.14
CA VAL A 34 31.25 8.50 4.46
C VAL A 34 31.39 8.46 5.98
N GLY A 35 31.17 7.28 6.59
CA GLY A 35 31.37 7.17 8.03
C GLY A 35 30.96 5.87 8.71
N ILE A 36 30.56 4.80 8.02
CA ILE A 36 30.18 3.53 8.68
C ILE A 36 30.79 2.34 7.94
N VAL A 37 32.12 2.25 7.89
CA VAL A 37 32.83 0.98 7.60
C VAL A 37 34.12 0.84 8.45
N ARG A 38 34.59 1.88 9.14
CA ARG A 38 35.99 1.89 9.64
C ARG A 38 36.22 1.42 11.08
N LYS A 39 35.22 0.86 11.78
CA LYS A 39 35.37 0.55 13.22
C LYS A 39 35.09 -0.89 13.67
N SER A 40 35.01 -1.84 12.73
CA SER A 40 35.01 -3.27 13.08
C SER A 40 35.97 -4.01 12.17
N LEU A 41 37.26 -3.95 12.48
CA LEU A 41 38.29 -4.88 12.00
C LEU A 41 39.58 -4.60 12.78
N SER A 42 39.64 -5.13 13.99
CA SER A 42 40.90 -5.38 14.67
C SER A 42 40.72 -6.62 15.55
N TYR A 43 40.86 -7.80 14.94
CA TYR A 43 41.20 -9.00 15.68
C TYR A 43 42.29 -9.77 14.92
N LYS A 44 43.42 -9.96 15.59
CA LYS A 44 44.60 -10.68 15.12
C LYS A 44 44.37 -12.19 15.31
N GLY A 45 44.64 -12.93 14.24
CA GLY A 45 45.34 -14.23 14.22
C GLY A 45 44.67 -15.45 14.84
N PHE A 46 44.36 -16.46 14.02
CA PHE A 46 45.04 -17.76 13.99
C PHE A 46 44.57 -18.55 12.75
N GLY A 47 45.44 -19.40 12.20
CA GLY A 47 45.27 -20.05 10.90
C GLY A 47 44.22 -21.15 10.85
N ASP A 48 43.59 -21.27 9.68
CA ASP A 48 43.61 -22.47 8.82
C ASP A 48 42.80 -22.14 7.56
N GLN A 49 43.40 -22.35 6.39
CA GLN A 49 42.76 -22.21 5.09
C GLN A 49 41.92 -23.47 4.86
N GLU A 50 40.59 -23.34 4.91
CA GLU A 50 39.62 -24.04 4.01
C GLU A 50 38.13 -23.93 4.43
N SER A 51 37.76 -23.35 5.58
CA SER A 51 36.35 -23.36 6.06
C SER A 51 35.55 -22.06 5.90
N THR A 52 36.10 -21.01 5.28
CA THR A 52 35.46 -19.67 5.24
C THR A 52 34.31 -19.52 4.24
N MET A 53 34.15 -20.41 3.24
CA MET A 53 33.11 -20.26 2.21
C MET A 53 31.71 -20.70 2.65
N MET A 54 31.56 -21.64 3.59
CA MET A 54 30.23 -22.05 4.09
C MET A 54 29.63 -21.04 5.09
N ARG A 55 30.46 -20.28 5.82
CA ARG A 55 29.97 -19.26 6.77
C ARG A 55 29.44 -17.99 6.08
N SER A 56 29.94 -17.64 4.89
CA SER A 56 29.50 -16.44 4.17
C SER A 56 28.10 -16.58 3.54
N GLY A 57 27.72 -17.79 3.09
CA GLY A 57 26.39 -18.04 2.52
C GLY A 57 25.26 -17.88 3.55
N HIS A 58 25.46 -18.40 4.77
CA HIS A 58 24.50 -18.22 5.87
C HIS A 58 24.42 -16.78 6.37
N PHE A 59 25.51 -16.00 6.26
CA PHE A 59 25.51 -14.60 6.64
C PHE A 59 24.62 -13.76 5.73
N TRP A 60 24.69 -13.93 4.41
CA TRP A 60 23.84 -13.20 3.46
C TRP A 60 22.38 -13.61 3.54
N ALA A 61 22.08 -14.90 3.71
CA ALA A 61 20.71 -15.35 3.94
C ALA A 61 20.10 -14.71 5.21
N ARG A 62 20.87 -14.62 6.31
CA ARG A 62 20.45 -13.92 7.53
C ARG A 62 20.29 -12.42 7.30
N VAL A 63 21.18 -11.76 6.58
CA VAL A 63 21.08 -10.33 6.27
C VAL A 63 19.88 -10.02 5.38
N VAL A 64 19.58 -10.88 4.39
CA VAL A 64 18.39 -10.73 3.52
C VAL A 64 17.11 -11.02 4.29
N LEU A 65 17.09 -12.03 5.16
CA LEU A 65 15.95 -12.31 6.04
C LEU A 65 15.76 -11.18 7.06
N LEU A 66 16.84 -10.63 7.62
CA LEU A 66 16.81 -9.49 8.54
C LEU A 66 16.37 -8.21 7.83
N ALA A 67 16.78 -8.00 6.57
CA ALA A 67 16.34 -6.88 5.75
C ALA A 67 14.86 -7.02 5.37
N ALA A 68 14.40 -8.22 5.00
CA ALA A 68 12.98 -8.51 4.75
C ALA A 68 12.13 -8.34 6.02
N CYS A 69 12.61 -8.81 7.17
CA CYS A 69 11.97 -8.59 8.47
C CYS A 69 12.02 -7.13 8.91
N ALA A 70 13.09 -6.38 8.62
CA ALA A 70 13.19 -4.95 8.90
C ALA A 70 12.32 -4.10 7.98
N MET A 71 12.09 -4.55 6.74
CA MET A 71 11.13 -3.96 5.81
C MET A 71 9.68 -4.29 6.18
N GLY A 72 9.44 -5.41 6.86
CA GLY A 72 8.12 -5.82 7.36
C GLY A 72 7.79 -5.39 8.79
N SER A 73 8.76 -4.92 9.58
CA SER A 73 8.53 -4.44 10.93
C SER A 73 8.02 -3.00 10.93
N LYS A 74 7.25 -2.63 11.97
CA LYS A 74 6.68 -1.29 12.24
C LYS A 74 7.69 -0.12 12.20
N ALA A 75 8.97 -0.34 11.91
CA ALA A 75 10.03 0.66 11.94
C ALA A 75 9.88 1.81 10.91
N PHE A 76 9.00 1.68 9.92
CA PHE A 76 8.61 2.79 9.02
C PHE A 76 7.30 3.50 9.44
N ALA A 77 6.73 3.15 10.60
CA ALA A 77 5.43 3.64 11.05
C ALA A 77 5.43 4.38 12.39
N GLU A 78 6.56 4.51 13.09
CA GLU A 78 6.66 5.37 14.27
C GLU A 78 7.34 6.69 13.91
N ASP A 79 6.60 7.79 14.03
CA ASP A 79 7.18 9.11 14.22
C ASP A 79 8.09 9.04 15.45
N VAL A 80 9.39 9.01 15.22
CA VAL A 80 10.38 9.23 16.28
C VAL A 80 10.27 10.68 16.70
N LEU A 81 9.37 10.96 17.65
CA LEU A 81 9.29 12.23 18.34
C LEU A 81 10.60 12.46 19.08
N ILE A 82 11.44 13.33 18.51
CA ILE A 82 12.65 13.82 19.16
C ILE A 82 12.20 14.72 20.31
N ASN A 83 12.35 14.24 21.53
CA ASN A 83 12.19 15.09 22.72
C ASN A 83 13.22 16.25 22.65
N PRO A 84 12.92 17.48 23.09
CA PRO A 84 13.78 18.66 22.91
C PRO A 84 15.19 18.56 23.51
N SER A 85 15.51 17.48 24.24
CA SER A 85 16.81 17.22 24.86
C SER A 85 17.77 16.37 24.01
N GLY A 86 17.38 15.88 22.83
CA GLY A 86 18.32 15.27 21.87
C GLY A 86 18.96 13.94 22.28
N THR A 87 18.38 13.19 23.22
CA THR A 87 18.88 11.88 23.67
C THR A 87 17.96 10.74 23.22
N LEU A 88 18.50 9.81 22.42
CA LEU A 88 17.89 8.51 22.08
C LEU A 88 17.89 7.60 23.33
N SER A 89 16.75 6.98 23.66
CA SER A 89 16.72 5.92 24.68
C SER A 89 17.25 4.61 24.10
N SER A 90 18.07 3.91 24.89
CA SER A 90 18.76 2.66 24.55
C SER A 90 17.85 1.44 24.44
N ASP A 91 16.57 1.56 24.78
CA ASP A 91 15.74 0.42 25.15
C ASP A 91 15.11 -0.29 23.92
N GLY A 92 15.18 0.32 22.73
CA GLY A 92 14.68 -0.28 21.49
C GLY A 92 15.61 -1.32 20.84
N PHE A 93 16.91 -1.32 21.17
CA PHE A 93 17.88 -2.22 20.55
C PHE A 93 17.97 -3.61 21.24
N ASP A 94 17.66 -3.69 22.53
CA ASP A 94 17.75 -4.94 23.32
C ASP A 94 16.61 -5.94 23.05
N ILE A 95 15.50 -5.49 22.46
CA ILE A 95 14.36 -6.36 22.13
C ILE A 95 14.63 -7.17 20.85
N ILE A 96 15.36 -6.58 19.89
CA ILE A 96 15.63 -7.20 18.58
C ILE A 96 16.73 -8.28 18.69
N SER A 97 17.71 -8.11 19.60
CA SER A 97 18.74 -9.13 19.85
C SER A 97 18.16 -10.38 20.54
N LYS A 98 17.27 -10.21 21.51
CA LYS A 98 16.64 -11.32 22.26
C LYS A 98 15.73 -12.21 21.41
N ILE A 99 14.95 -11.63 20.50
CA ILE A 99 14.07 -12.41 19.60
C ILE A 99 14.91 -13.27 18.62
N GLY A 100 16.11 -12.83 18.27
CA GLY A 100 17.03 -13.60 17.42
C GLY A 100 17.73 -14.76 18.14
N GLU A 101 17.97 -14.66 19.44
CA GLU A 101 18.60 -15.71 20.26
C GLU A 101 17.59 -16.82 20.62
N ASP A 102 16.36 -16.46 21.01
CA ASP A 102 15.33 -17.45 21.42
C ASP A 102 14.83 -18.35 20.26
N LEU A 103 14.92 -17.89 19.01
CA LEU A 103 14.55 -18.69 17.83
C LEU A 103 15.66 -19.66 17.39
N ALA A 104 16.88 -19.53 17.91
CA ALA A 104 18.02 -20.38 17.53
C ALA A 104 18.20 -21.62 18.44
N GLU A 105 17.63 -21.63 19.65
CA GLU A 105 17.85 -22.71 20.63
C GLU A 105 16.83 -23.87 20.59
N GLY A 106 15.82 -23.83 19.72
CA GLY A 106 14.67 -24.74 19.81
C GLY A 106 14.59 -25.94 18.84
N VAL A 107 15.56 -26.15 17.94
CA VAL A 107 15.44 -27.18 16.88
C VAL A 107 16.49 -28.27 17.02
N GLU A 108 16.22 -29.27 17.87
CA GLU A 108 16.94 -30.55 17.84
C GLU A 108 16.42 -31.41 16.68
N LEU A 109 17.23 -31.56 15.63
CA LEU A 109 16.98 -32.53 14.57
C LEU A 109 17.46 -33.92 15.02
N LEU A 110 16.52 -34.86 15.15
CA LEU A 110 16.80 -36.26 15.47
C LEU A 110 17.70 -36.90 14.39
N PRO A 111 18.71 -37.70 14.76
CA PRO A 111 19.57 -38.36 13.80
C PRO A 111 18.82 -39.49 13.08
N VAL A 112 18.71 -39.37 11.75
CA VAL A 112 18.23 -40.46 10.88
C VAL A 112 19.39 -41.42 10.64
N GLN A 113 19.30 -42.64 11.21
CA GLN A 113 20.20 -43.75 10.89
C GLN A 113 19.79 -44.38 9.55
N TYR A 114 20.71 -44.37 8.56
CA TYR A 114 20.59 -45.23 7.39
C TYR A 114 21.32 -46.56 7.64
N GLY A 115 20.56 -47.64 7.69
CA GLY A 115 21.10 -49.01 7.73
C GLY A 115 21.58 -49.45 6.35
N TYR A 116 22.87 -49.73 6.21
CA TYR A 116 23.42 -50.45 5.07
C TYR A 116 23.04 -51.93 5.18
N GLY A 117 22.03 -52.35 4.41
CA GLY A 117 21.69 -53.75 4.19
C GLY A 117 22.22 -54.22 2.84
N GLY A 118 23.27 -55.03 2.82
CA GLY A 118 23.69 -55.79 1.66
C GLY A 118 22.87 -57.07 1.49
N GLY A 119 22.62 -57.49 0.25
CA GLY A 119 22.01 -58.79 -0.05
C GLY A 119 21.72 -59.00 -1.53
N MET A 120 22.45 -59.96 -2.13
CA MET A 120 22.40 -60.37 -3.54
C MET A 120 21.09 -61.07 -3.94
N GLY A 121 20.71 -61.01 -5.22
CA GLY A 121 19.65 -61.83 -5.82
C GLY A 121 19.63 -61.82 -7.35
N TYR A 122 19.58 -63.01 -7.95
CA TYR A 122 19.75 -63.37 -9.38
C TYR A 122 18.54 -63.06 -10.31
N GLY A 123 18.83 -62.55 -11.53
CA GLY A 123 18.18 -62.81 -12.85
C GLY A 123 16.75 -62.31 -13.17
N PRO A 124 16.28 -62.30 -14.45
CA PRO A 124 16.91 -62.74 -15.70
C PRO A 124 16.91 -61.70 -16.86
N SER A 125 17.53 -62.14 -17.95
CA SER A 125 17.77 -61.55 -19.27
C SER A 125 16.55 -61.13 -20.10
N GLY A 126 16.69 -60.00 -20.81
CA GLY A 126 16.12 -59.82 -22.15
C GLY A 126 15.32 -58.55 -22.37
N PHE A 127 15.97 -57.42 -22.68
CA PHE A 127 15.41 -56.45 -23.61
C PHE A 127 16.52 -55.88 -24.51
N GLN A 128 16.27 -56.06 -25.80
CA GLN A 128 17.13 -55.81 -26.95
C GLN A 128 17.11 -54.30 -27.27
N GLY A 129 18.29 -53.74 -27.55
CA GLY A 129 18.52 -52.31 -27.65
C GLY A 129 17.77 -51.58 -28.77
N GLY A 130 17.23 -50.42 -28.44
CA GLY A 130 17.11 -49.29 -29.36
C GLY A 130 18.35 -48.40 -29.26
N PRO A 131 18.68 -47.59 -30.29
CA PRO A 131 19.82 -46.69 -30.23
C PRO A 131 19.62 -45.70 -29.09
N ALA A 132 20.62 -45.56 -28.22
CA ALA A 132 20.69 -44.49 -27.25
C ALA A 132 20.72 -43.15 -28.02
N GLY A 133 19.54 -42.57 -28.23
CA GLY A 133 19.41 -41.16 -28.53
C GLY A 133 19.86 -40.41 -27.29
N THR A 134 21.14 -40.07 -27.23
CA THR A 134 21.63 -39.03 -26.33
C THR A 134 20.93 -37.74 -26.72
N VAL A 135 19.80 -37.47 -26.07
CA VAL A 135 19.22 -36.14 -26.03
C VAL A 135 20.24 -35.30 -25.29
N TYR A 136 21.09 -34.59 -26.03
CA TYR A 136 21.83 -33.48 -25.47
C TYR A 136 20.78 -32.41 -25.14
N GLU A 137 20.34 -32.41 -23.89
CA GLU A 137 19.71 -31.24 -23.30
C GLU A 137 20.76 -30.12 -23.42
N ARG A 138 20.53 -29.19 -24.35
CA ARG A 138 21.40 -28.02 -24.49
C ARG A 138 21.23 -27.24 -23.20
N PRO A 139 22.29 -27.10 -22.36
CA PRO A 139 22.19 -26.20 -21.22
C PRO A 139 21.85 -24.82 -21.77
N ILE A 140 20.80 -24.22 -21.21
CA ILE A 140 20.45 -22.83 -21.47
C ILE A 140 21.73 -22.01 -21.22
N PRO A 141 22.14 -21.13 -22.14
CA PRO A 141 23.34 -20.33 -21.94
C PRO A 141 23.17 -19.52 -20.65
N ASN A 142 24.15 -19.64 -19.72
CA ASN A 142 24.28 -18.95 -18.42
C ASN A 142 23.81 -19.69 -17.15
N GLN A 143 23.53 -20.99 -17.18
CA GLN A 143 23.45 -21.78 -15.94
C GLN A 143 24.68 -22.70 -15.82
N ARG A 144 25.71 -22.25 -15.10
CA ARG A 144 26.72 -23.18 -14.57
C ARG A 144 26.09 -23.92 -13.40
N MET A 145 25.47 -25.06 -13.68
CA MET A 145 25.10 -26.01 -12.64
C MET A 145 26.39 -26.50 -11.97
N VAL A 146 26.65 -26.02 -10.75
CA VAL A 146 27.67 -26.61 -9.88
C VAL A 146 27.10 -27.91 -9.35
N PHE A 147 27.30 -28.99 -10.10
CA PHE A 147 27.01 -30.32 -9.61
C PHE A 147 28.00 -30.64 -8.49
N SER A 148 27.54 -30.53 -7.26
CA SER A 148 28.24 -31.17 -6.13
C SER A 148 27.96 -32.66 -6.18
N GLU A 149 28.99 -33.48 -6.01
CA GLU A 149 28.94 -34.95 -6.12
C GLU A 149 28.08 -35.62 -5.02
N ASP A 150 27.76 -34.88 -3.96
CA ASP A 150 26.91 -35.37 -2.87
C ASP A 150 25.45 -34.90 -3.04
N PRO A 151 24.45 -35.80 -3.14
CA PRO A 151 23.04 -35.45 -3.29
C PRO A 151 22.47 -34.60 -2.14
N THR A 152 23.12 -34.56 -0.98
CA THR A 152 22.76 -33.67 0.15
C THR A 152 23.33 -32.25 0.03
N SER A 153 24.25 -32.04 -0.92
CA SER A 153 24.97 -30.78 -1.14
C SER A 153 24.59 -30.08 -2.45
N ARG A 154 23.50 -30.52 -3.09
CA ARG A 154 22.94 -29.83 -4.26
C ARG A 154 22.55 -28.41 -3.85
N GLN A 155 23.36 -27.45 -4.28
CA GLN A 155 23.04 -26.04 -4.08
C GLN A 155 21.84 -25.70 -4.97
N PHE A 156 20.70 -25.44 -4.34
CA PHE A 156 19.45 -25.08 -5.04
C PHE A 156 19.45 -23.65 -5.59
N TYR A 157 20.53 -22.90 -5.37
CA TYR A 157 20.65 -21.50 -5.72
C TYR A 157 22.01 -21.24 -6.38
N SER A 158 22.02 -20.34 -7.36
CA SER A 158 23.24 -19.78 -7.93
C SER A 158 23.43 -18.35 -7.42
N TYR A 159 24.67 -17.96 -7.12
CA TYR A 159 24.99 -16.55 -6.87
C TYR A 159 25.03 -15.74 -8.16
N GLU A 160 25.30 -16.39 -9.30
CA GLU A 160 25.22 -15.78 -10.62
C GLU A 160 23.75 -15.50 -10.94
N GLY A 161 23.41 -14.23 -11.16
CA GLY A 161 22.05 -13.80 -11.50
C GLY A 161 21.22 -13.29 -10.33
N LEU A 162 21.78 -13.24 -9.11
CA LEU A 162 21.14 -12.50 -8.01
C LEU A 162 20.99 -11.04 -8.43
N PHE A 163 19.82 -10.45 -8.20
CA PHE A 163 19.61 -9.05 -8.52
C PHE A 163 18.95 -8.28 -7.38
N PHE A 164 19.20 -6.97 -7.39
CA PHE A 164 18.57 -6.00 -6.52
C PHE A 164 18.07 -4.83 -7.35
N ARG A 165 16.84 -4.40 -7.11
CA ARG A 165 16.19 -3.32 -7.83
C ARG A 165 15.61 -2.32 -6.84
N VAL A 166 15.78 -1.04 -7.14
CA VAL A 166 15.13 0.06 -6.42
C VAL A 166 14.37 0.90 -7.42
N GLU A 167 13.12 1.19 -7.10
CA GLU A 167 12.21 1.94 -7.96
C GLU A 167 11.57 3.06 -7.15
N TYR A 168 11.54 4.25 -7.74
CA TYR A 168 10.62 5.31 -7.33
C TYR A 168 9.25 5.02 -7.93
N LEU A 169 8.21 5.22 -7.12
CA LEU A 169 6.82 5.03 -7.49
C LEU A 169 6.10 6.39 -7.47
N ASN A 170 5.23 6.63 -8.44
CA ASN A 170 4.30 7.75 -8.41
C ASN A 170 2.93 7.26 -8.88
N TRP A 171 2.02 7.08 -7.92
CA TRP A 171 0.73 6.42 -8.11
C TRP A 171 -0.44 7.32 -7.77
N ASP A 172 -1.56 7.08 -8.42
CA ASP A 172 -2.84 7.68 -8.11
C ASP A 172 -3.68 6.68 -7.32
N PHE A 173 -4.22 7.14 -6.19
CA PHE A 173 -5.15 6.38 -5.39
C PHE A 173 -6.57 6.82 -5.75
N LYS A 174 -7.51 5.87 -5.78
CA LYS A 174 -8.92 6.21 -6.01
C LYS A 174 -9.43 7.17 -4.94
N SER A 175 -9.79 8.39 -5.35
CA SER A 175 -10.43 9.39 -4.49
C SER A 175 -11.67 8.82 -3.80
N PRO A 176 -11.97 9.29 -2.57
CA PRO A 176 -13.10 8.79 -1.81
C PRO A 176 -14.45 9.05 -2.50
N ASN A 177 -14.61 10.18 -3.22
CA ASN A 177 -15.79 10.54 -4.04
C ASN A 177 -17.13 10.12 -3.43
N SER A 178 -17.33 10.40 -2.14
CA SER A 178 -18.55 10.08 -1.41
C SER A 178 -19.33 11.33 -1.04
N VAL A 179 -20.64 11.20 -1.00
CA VAL A 179 -21.54 12.18 -0.39
C VAL A 179 -21.42 12.02 1.14
N GLN A 180 -21.30 13.12 1.86
CA GLN A 180 -21.27 13.13 3.32
C GLN A 180 -22.70 13.06 3.87
N GLY A 181 -22.92 12.25 4.89
CA GLY A 181 -24.25 11.97 5.41
C GLY A 181 -24.87 10.67 4.89
N GLU A 182 -26.13 10.47 5.26
CA GLU A 182 -26.93 9.29 4.93
C GLU A 182 -27.87 9.49 3.74
N SER A 183 -28.50 8.41 3.28
CA SER A 183 -29.56 8.50 2.28
C SER A 183 -30.81 9.20 2.82
N THR A 184 -31.31 10.22 2.11
CA THR A 184 -32.50 10.99 2.47
C THR A 184 -33.78 10.45 1.82
N LEU A 185 -34.96 10.94 2.22
CA LEU A 185 -36.24 10.70 1.54
C LEU A 185 -36.49 11.70 0.38
N ILE A 186 -35.76 12.80 0.35
CA ILE A 186 -35.78 13.78 -0.75
C ILE A 186 -35.57 13.09 -2.11
N THR A 187 -36.50 13.32 -3.04
CA THR A 187 -36.46 12.76 -4.41
C THR A 187 -35.55 13.54 -5.37
N LYS A 188 -35.09 14.72 -4.97
CA LYS A 188 -34.11 15.56 -5.70
C LYS A 188 -32.67 15.14 -5.36
N ASN A 189 -31.75 15.35 -6.30
CA ASN A 189 -30.32 15.23 -6.04
C ASN A 189 -29.86 16.20 -4.94
N ILE A 190 -29.50 15.68 -3.77
CA ILE A 190 -29.08 16.44 -2.59
C ILE A 190 -27.70 17.11 -2.76
N THR A 191 -26.94 16.70 -3.78
CA THR A 191 -25.68 17.33 -4.14
C THR A 191 -25.86 18.55 -5.03
N ASP A 192 -27.08 18.87 -5.49
CA ASP A 192 -27.39 20.13 -6.15
C ASP A 192 -27.99 21.11 -5.14
N PRO A 193 -27.69 22.42 -5.20
CA PRO A 193 -28.29 23.40 -4.30
C PRO A 193 -29.82 23.31 -4.27
N PHE A 194 -30.40 23.34 -3.08
CA PHE A 194 -31.84 23.31 -2.85
C PHE A 194 -32.25 24.24 -1.72
N VAL A 195 -33.50 24.70 -1.74
CA VAL A 195 -34.03 25.59 -0.71
C VAL A 195 -34.30 24.78 0.55
N LEU A 196 -33.76 25.23 1.67
CA LEU A 196 -34.09 24.71 2.99
C LEU A 196 -35.42 25.32 3.44
N ALA A 197 -36.52 24.60 3.21
CA ALA A 197 -37.82 24.95 3.78
C ALA A 197 -37.76 24.82 5.31
N ASP A 198 -38.51 25.67 6.03
CA ASP A 198 -38.63 25.66 7.50
C ASP A 198 -37.40 26.11 8.33
N PHE A 199 -36.31 26.55 7.70
CA PHE A 199 -35.21 27.29 8.36
C PHE A 199 -35.58 28.75 8.71
N SER A 200 -36.79 28.96 9.23
CA SER A 200 -37.36 30.27 9.57
C SER A 200 -36.53 31.07 10.58
N THR A 201 -35.71 30.38 11.39
CA THR A 201 -34.79 30.99 12.36
C THR A 201 -33.49 31.51 11.76
N LEU A 202 -33.09 31.02 10.59
CA LEU A 202 -31.91 31.51 9.83
C LEU A 202 -32.30 32.40 8.65
N GLY A 203 -33.59 32.71 8.46
CA GLY A 203 -34.07 33.57 7.38
C GLY A 203 -34.28 32.86 6.04
N GLY A 204 -34.23 31.52 6.01
CA GLY A 204 -34.25 30.74 4.78
C GLY A 204 -32.93 30.83 4.01
N GLY A 205 -32.62 29.82 3.20
CA GLY A 205 -31.41 29.81 2.38
C GLY A 205 -31.30 28.59 1.48
N MET A 206 -30.29 28.59 0.63
CA MET A 206 -29.94 27.40 -0.15
C MET A 206 -28.95 26.54 0.62
N GLY A 207 -29.11 25.22 0.59
CA GLY A 207 -28.16 24.25 1.11
C GLY A 207 -27.78 23.23 0.04
N LYS A 208 -26.65 22.57 0.24
CA LYS A 208 -26.14 21.46 -0.58
C LYS A 208 -25.42 20.49 0.33
N VAL A 209 -25.67 19.19 0.14
CA VAL A 209 -24.96 18.15 0.87
C VAL A 209 -23.50 18.10 0.43
N SER A 210 -22.61 18.05 1.41
CA SER A 210 -21.17 18.03 1.19
C SER A 210 -20.75 16.77 0.45
N THR A 211 -19.76 16.91 -0.43
CA THR A 211 -19.16 15.79 -1.16
C THR A 211 -17.65 15.86 -1.03
N LEU A 212 -17.02 14.70 -1.09
CA LEU A 212 -15.56 14.57 -1.08
C LEU A 212 -14.93 14.62 -2.48
N ASP A 213 -15.70 15.01 -3.50
CA ASP A 213 -15.21 15.16 -4.87
C ASP A 213 -14.00 16.13 -5.00
N PRO A 214 -13.86 17.18 -4.17
CA PRO A 214 -12.67 18.03 -4.22
C PRO A 214 -11.38 17.33 -3.79
N LEU A 215 -11.46 16.23 -3.03
CA LEU A 215 -10.29 15.52 -2.54
C LEU A 215 -9.66 14.70 -3.64
N ASN A 216 -8.36 14.90 -3.87
CA ASN A 216 -7.66 14.26 -4.96
C ASN A 216 -6.39 13.53 -4.50
N LEU A 217 -6.48 12.20 -4.36
CA LEU A 217 -5.37 11.38 -3.89
C LEU A 217 -4.40 10.99 -5.02
N HIS A 218 -4.06 11.94 -5.90
CA HIS A 218 -3.13 11.74 -7.01
C HIS A 218 -1.68 12.02 -6.62
N ASN A 219 -0.73 11.51 -7.41
CA ASN A 219 0.71 11.72 -7.22
C ASN A 219 1.25 11.24 -5.87
N ALA A 220 0.76 10.11 -5.37
CA ALA A 220 1.32 9.44 -4.21
C ALA A 220 2.74 8.95 -4.51
N ASP A 221 3.72 9.60 -3.91
CA ASP A 221 5.13 9.25 -4.05
C ASP A 221 5.50 8.06 -3.17
N GLY A 222 6.29 7.15 -3.71
CA GLY A 222 6.72 5.96 -2.97
C GLY A 222 8.05 5.39 -3.43
N VAL A 223 8.47 4.34 -2.75
CA VAL A 223 9.67 3.58 -3.08
C VAL A 223 9.37 2.09 -3.01
N ARG A 224 9.97 1.33 -3.92
CA ARG A 224 9.97 -0.13 -3.92
C ARG A 224 11.40 -0.65 -3.96
N GLY A 225 11.69 -1.60 -3.09
CA GLY A 225 12.89 -2.42 -3.15
C GLY A 225 12.50 -3.85 -3.53
N THR A 226 13.21 -4.44 -4.48
CA THR A 226 13.03 -5.83 -4.92
C THR A 226 14.36 -6.54 -4.92
N PHE A 227 14.39 -7.77 -4.45
CA PHE A 227 15.52 -8.67 -4.62
C PHE A 227 15.06 -9.96 -5.29
N GLY A 228 15.93 -10.56 -6.08
CA GLY A 228 15.63 -11.82 -6.74
C GLY A 228 16.81 -12.79 -6.69
N VAL A 229 16.48 -14.07 -6.55
CA VAL A 229 17.43 -15.17 -6.49
C VAL A 229 17.02 -16.21 -7.55
N PRO A 230 17.90 -16.52 -8.50
CA PRO A 230 17.65 -17.60 -9.45
C PRO A 230 17.73 -18.96 -8.75
N LEU A 231 16.76 -19.82 -9.06
CA LEU A 231 16.63 -21.19 -8.58
C LEU A 231 16.79 -22.15 -9.76
N THR A 232 16.93 -23.45 -9.49
CA THR A 232 17.03 -24.47 -10.54
C THR A 232 15.73 -24.73 -11.30
N PHE A 233 14.61 -24.19 -10.83
CA PHE A 233 13.27 -24.39 -11.40
C PHE A 233 12.56 -23.07 -11.69
N GLY A 234 13.30 -21.96 -11.69
CA GLY A 234 12.77 -20.61 -11.86
C GLY A 234 13.51 -19.57 -11.03
N SER A 235 12.77 -18.66 -10.39
CA SER A 235 13.33 -17.64 -9.52
C SER A 235 12.43 -17.31 -8.34
N PHE A 236 13.04 -16.97 -7.21
CA PHE A 236 12.37 -16.34 -6.09
C PHE A 236 12.56 -14.82 -6.17
N GLU A 237 11.48 -14.05 -6.04
CA GLU A 237 11.50 -12.59 -5.95
C GLU A 237 10.80 -12.14 -4.67
N GLY A 238 11.45 -11.30 -3.89
CA GLY A 238 10.86 -10.62 -2.73
C GLY A 238 10.88 -9.11 -2.95
N SER A 239 9.77 -8.42 -2.66
CA SER A 239 9.72 -6.96 -2.71
C SER A 239 8.98 -6.36 -1.52
N ALA A 240 9.34 -5.12 -1.20
CA ALA A 240 8.65 -4.29 -0.23
C ALA A 240 8.48 -2.89 -0.82
N PHE A 241 7.33 -2.27 -0.56
CA PHE A 241 7.04 -0.93 -1.03
C PHE A 241 6.28 -0.13 0.03
N GLY A 242 6.40 1.18 -0.06
CA GLY A 242 5.66 2.12 0.76
C GLY A 242 5.48 3.44 0.04
N PHE A 243 4.36 4.08 0.30
CA PHE A 243 4.07 5.43 -0.15
C PHE A 243 4.20 6.40 1.03
N HIS A 244 4.59 7.62 0.71
CA HIS A 244 4.45 8.74 1.62
C HIS A 244 2.97 8.96 1.94
N LEU A 245 2.68 9.57 3.09
CA LEU A 245 1.34 9.97 3.46
C LEU A 245 0.80 10.92 2.39
N VAL A 246 -0.33 10.56 1.79
CA VAL A 246 -1.08 11.47 0.92
C VAL A 246 -2.06 12.20 1.81
N GLU A 247 -1.91 13.52 1.91
CA GLU A 247 -2.79 14.39 2.68
C GLU A 247 -3.46 15.38 1.72
N GLU A 248 -4.78 15.37 1.73
CA GLU A 248 -5.61 16.29 0.97
C GLU A 248 -6.60 16.95 1.90
N SER A 249 -6.84 18.24 1.68
CA SER A 249 -7.84 18.98 2.43
C SER A 249 -8.65 19.83 1.49
N PHE A 250 -9.92 20.01 1.81
CA PHE A 250 -10.69 21.09 1.24
C PHE A 250 -11.40 21.85 2.33
N ASN A 251 -11.48 23.16 2.15
CA ASN A 251 -12.29 24.03 2.96
C ASN A 251 -13.27 24.74 2.02
N ALA A 252 -14.56 24.68 2.34
CA ALA A 252 -15.63 25.26 1.53
C ALA A 252 -15.78 26.78 1.70
N GLY A 253 -14.96 27.40 2.55
CA GLY A 253 -14.89 28.83 2.85
C GLY A 253 -16.03 29.31 3.75
N PRO A 254 -16.01 30.61 4.09
CA PRO A 254 -17.12 31.26 4.78
C PRO A 254 -18.40 31.12 3.97
N ILE A 255 -19.42 30.54 4.59
CA ILE A 255 -20.69 30.28 3.95
C ILE A 255 -21.60 31.50 4.19
N ASP A 256 -21.38 32.56 3.43
CA ASP A 256 -22.27 33.72 3.46
C ASP A 256 -23.56 33.34 2.74
N GLY A 257 -24.58 32.88 3.50
CA GLY A 257 -25.93 32.44 3.07
C GLY A 257 -26.77 33.45 2.26
N THR A 258 -26.12 34.41 1.61
CA THR A 258 -26.60 35.13 0.43
C THR A 258 -26.95 34.15 -0.69
N GLU A 259 -27.84 34.57 -1.62
CA GLU A 259 -28.36 33.75 -2.73
C GLU A 259 -27.30 33.11 -3.66
N PHE A 260 -26.00 33.31 -3.43
CA PHE A 260 -24.92 32.80 -4.26
C PHE A 260 -24.07 31.68 -3.62
N PHE A 261 -24.09 31.47 -2.30
CA PHE A 261 -23.32 30.39 -1.66
C PHE A 261 -24.20 29.50 -0.77
N PRO A 262 -24.41 28.22 -1.14
CA PRO A 262 -25.27 27.33 -0.37
C PRO A 262 -24.59 26.86 0.93
N PHE A 263 -25.39 26.70 2.00
CA PHE A 263 -25.00 26.01 3.22
C PHE A 263 -24.49 24.61 2.96
N ARG A 264 -23.47 24.20 3.73
CA ARG A 264 -22.97 22.83 3.71
C ARG A 264 -23.78 21.99 4.67
N LEU A 265 -24.17 20.81 4.20
CA LEU A 265 -25.06 19.92 4.92
C LEU A 265 -24.47 18.51 5.01
N ASN A 266 -24.74 17.83 6.11
CA ASN A 266 -24.70 16.36 6.17
C ASN A 266 -26.12 15.86 6.36
N SER A 267 -26.56 14.95 5.51
CA SER A 267 -27.84 14.27 5.68
C SER A 267 -27.78 13.30 6.85
N LEU A 268 -28.88 13.19 7.60
CA LEU A 268 -28.96 12.39 8.82
C LEU A 268 -30.01 11.28 8.71
N THR A 269 -29.80 10.19 9.44
CA THR A 269 -30.87 9.27 9.83
C THR A 269 -31.34 9.55 11.24
N VAL A 270 -32.57 9.15 11.57
CA VAL A 270 -33.12 9.18 12.92
C VAL A 270 -33.44 7.76 13.36
N ASN A 271 -32.79 7.31 14.43
CA ASN A 271 -32.88 5.92 14.90
C ASN A 271 -32.61 4.90 13.78
N GLY A 272 -31.67 5.21 12.87
CA GLY A 272 -31.34 4.41 11.69
C GLY A 272 -32.36 4.44 10.55
N ALA A 273 -33.48 5.18 10.69
CA ALA A 273 -34.44 5.40 9.61
C ALA A 273 -34.07 6.61 8.77
N LYS A 274 -34.29 6.53 7.45
CA LYS A 274 -34.10 7.68 6.55
C LYS A 274 -35.05 8.80 6.92
N ASP A 275 -34.52 10.02 6.96
CA ASP A 275 -35.28 11.23 7.23
C ASP A 275 -34.78 12.36 6.32
N ASP A 276 -35.51 13.48 6.30
CA ASP A 276 -35.12 14.72 5.61
C ASP A 276 -34.52 15.73 6.60
N LEU A 277 -33.74 15.21 7.56
CA LEU A 277 -32.97 16.00 8.51
C LEU A 277 -31.54 16.21 8.03
N PHE A 278 -31.04 17.41 8.27
CA PHE A 278 -29.70 17.83 7.89
C PHE A 278 -28.98 18.47 9.05
N ARG A 279 -27.71 18.10 9.22
CA ARG A 279 -26.78 18.91 9.98
C ARG A 279 -26.32 20.06 9.11
N VAL A 280 -26.50 21.29 9.60
CA VAL A 280 -26.17 22.51 8.83
C VAL A 280 -24.92 23.17 9.38
N TYR A 281 -24.05 23.61 8.47
CA TYR A 281 -22.90 24.43 8.76
C TYR A 281 -23.09 25.81 8.12
N THR A 282 -23.03 26.86 8.93
CA THR A 282 -23.39 28.22 8.51
C THR A 282 -22.18 29.15 8.41
N ALA A 283 -21.07 28.84 9.06
CA ALA A 283 -19.89 29.69 9.04
C ALA A 283 -18.71 29.06 8.31
N ASP A 284 -18.38 27.80 8.58
CA ASP A 284 -17.24 27.12 7.96
C ASP A 284 -17.50 25.61 7.84
N TYR A 285 -16.85 24.98 6.86
CA TYR A 285 -16.87 23.54 6.65
C TYR A 285 -15.60 23.10 5.94
N GLY A 286 -14.92 22.09 6.50
CA GLY A 286 -13.72 21.52 5.90
C GLY A 286 -13.55 20.05 6.22
N VAL A 287 -12.87 19.36 5.31
CA VAL A 287 -12.50 17.96 5.48
C VAL A 287 -11.01 17.82 5.19
N ASN A 288 -10.29 17.20 6.11
CA ASN A 288 -8.93 16.71 5.92
C ASN A 288 -8.98 15.19 5.72
N TYR A 289 -8.21 14.68 4.77
CA TYR A 289 -8.18 13.27 4.44
C TYR A 289 -6.74 12.82 4.24
N THR A 290 -6.37 11.76 4.94
CA THR A 290 -5.05 11.15 4.84
C THR A 290 -5.15 9.70 4.41
N SER A 291 -4.19 9.25 3.58
CA SER A 291 -4.11 7.88 3.12
C SER A 291 -2.65 7.41 3.11
N LYS A 292 -2.40 6.24 3.71
CA LYS A 292 -1.08 5.60 3.81
C LYS A 292 -1.18 4.16 3.33
N LEU A 293 -0.34 3.80 2.36
CA LEU A 293 -0.25 2.45 1.82
C LEU A 293 1.19 1.93 1.90
N TYR A 294 1.37 0.72 2.40
CA TYR A 294 2.61 -0.03 2.28
C TYR A 294 2.35 -1.53 2.18
N GLY A 295 3.34 -2.29 1.75
CA GLY A 295 3.19 -3.72 1.63
C GLY A 295 4.49 -4.44 1.28
N ALA A 296 4.40 -5.75 1.28
CA ALA A 296 5.47 -6.64 0.86
C ALA A 296 4.87 -7.82 0.09
N GLU A 297 5.62 -8.33 -0.88
CA GLU A 297 5.24 -9.55 -1.60
C GLU A 297 6.44 -10.47 -1.81
N THR A 298 6.15 -11.75 -1.90
CA THR A 298 7.09 -12.79 -2.32
C THR A 298 6.47 -13.60 -3.44
N ASN A 299 7.25 -13.90 -4.47
CA ASN A 299 6.82 -14.60 -5.67
C ASN A 299 7.84 -15.69 -6.01
N LEU A 300 7.33 -16.89 -6.28
CA LEU A 300 8.04 -17.94 -7.00
C LEU A 300 7.58 -17.86 -8.45
N ILE A 301 8.52 -17.57 -9.35
CA ILE A 301 8.31 -17.59 -10.78
C ILE A 301 8.92 -18.88 -11.29
N PHE A 302 8.11 -19.73 -11.91
CA PHE A 302 8.56 -21.02 -12.42
C PHE A 302 9.15 -20.87 -13.82
N ASP A 303 10.08 -21.76 -14.16
CA ASP A 303 10.61 -21.84 -15.52
C ASP A 303 9.47 -22.04 -16.52
N GLY A 304 9.50 -21.18 -17.52
CA GLY A 304 8.43 -21.00 -18.47
C GLY A 304 8.62 -21.77 -19.77
N ILE A 305 7.54 -21.87 -20.54
CA ILE A 305 7.64 -22.25 -21.95
C ILE A 305 8.28 -21.07 -22.68
N SER A 306 9.47 -21.29 -23.22
CA SER A 306 10.25 -20.25 -23.90
C SER A 306 10.26 -20.48 -25.40
N GLY A 307 9.76 -19.50 -26.16
CA GLY A 307 10.00 -19.37 -27.59
C GLY A 307 11.31 -18.65 -27.88
N GLU A 308 11.57 -18.28 -29.14
CA GLU A 308 12.80 -17.57 -29.52
C GLU A 308 12.94 -16.18 -28.90
N ALA A 309 11.82 -15.51 -28.59
CA ALA A 309 11.82 -14.15 -28.04
C ALA A 309 10.82 -13.95 -26.88
N LEU A 310 9.85 -14.86 -26.73
CA LEU A 310 8.77 -14.72 -25.76
C LEU A 310 8.83 -15.88 -24.76
N THR A 311 8.93 -15.55 -23.48
CA THR A 311 8.91 -16.50 -22.37
C THR A 311 7.61 -16.35 -21.59
N PHE A 312 7.02 -17.48 -21.23
CA PHE A 312 5.80 -17.57 -20.46
C PHE A 312 6.04 -18.34 -19.15
N SER A 313 6.06 -17.64 -18.02
CA SER A 313 6.38 -18.20 -16.71
C SER A 313 5.23 -18.10 -15.72
N PRO A 314 4.76 -19.21 -15.12
CA PRO A 314 3.79 -19.17 -14.02
C PRO A 314 4.35 -18.48 -12.78
N ILE A 315 3.48 -17.80 -12.01
CA ILE A 315 3.81 -17.16 -10.74
C ILE A 315 2.90 -17.72 -9.64
N VAL A 316 3.49 -18.06 -8.50
CA VAL A 316 2.77 -18.29 -7.24
C VAL A 316 3.42 -17.46 -6.15
N GLY A 317 2.63 -16.76 -5.36
CA GLY A 317 3.18 -15.85 -4.36
C GLY A 317 2.24 -15.56 -3.20
N PHE A 318 2.74 -14.70 -2.33
CA PHE A 318 1.99 -14.15 -1.20
C PHE A 318 2.27 -12.66 -1.09
N ARG A 319 1.24 -11.89 -0.74
CA ARG A 319 1.31 -10.44 -0.56
C ARG A 319 0.65 -10.03 0.75
N PHE A 320 1.33 -9.16 1.48
CA PHE A 320 0.78 -8.40 2.58
C PHE A 320 0.67 -6.92 2.18
N MET A 321 -0.44 -6.28 2.53
CA MET A 321 -0.61 -4.83 2.37
C MET A 321 -1.31 -4.25 3.59
N ASN A 322 -0.91 -3.03 3.96
CA ASN A 322 -1.60 -2.22 4.96
C ASN A 322 -2.06 -0.91 4.31
N LEU A 323 -3.36 -0.62 4.40
CA LEU A 323 -3.94 0.66 4.01
C LEU A 323 -4.58 1.29 5.25
N THR A 324 -4.04 2.43 5.68
CA THR A 324 -4.61 3.26 6.73
C THR A 324 -5.15 4.54 6.13
N GLU A 325 -6.39 4.89 6.43
CA GLU A 325 -7.00 6.16 6.05
C GLU A 325 -7.62 6.85 7.26
N THR A 326 -7.50 8.17 7.31
CA THR A 326 -8.18 9.00 8.30
C THR A 326 -8.89 10.15 7.59
N MET A 327 -10.14 10.37 7.93
CA MET A 327 -10.94 11.52 7.51
C MET A 327 -11.33 12.32 8.76
N GLU A 328 -10.99 13.60 8.76
CA GLU A 328 -11.40 14.57 9.77
C GLU A 328 -12.31 15.59 9.12
N GLU A 329 -13.57 15.57 9.49
CA GLU A 329 -14.56 16.56 9.10
C GLU A 329 -14.74 17.56 10.24
N SER A 330 -14.76 18.85 9.90
CA SER A 330 -15.02 19.92 10.85
C SER A 330 -15.94 20.97 10.26
N GLY A 331 -16.81 21.54 11.07
CA GLY A 331 -17.69 22.62 10.63
C GLY A 331 -18.22 23.46 11.77
N ILE A 332 -18.55 24.71 11.46
CA ILE A 332 -19.03 25.68 12.44
C ILE A 332 -20.50 26.00 12.15
N PHE A 333 -21.31 25.87 13.19
CA PHE A 333 -22.65 26.43 13.23
C PHE A 333 -22.64 27.72 14.05
N GLU A 334 -23.13 28.79 13.45
CA GLU A 334 -23.33 30.10 14.05
C GLU A 334 -24.72 30.64 13.65
N SER A 335 -25.42 31.24 14.61
CA SER A 335 -26.70 31.91 14.38
C SER A 335 -26.89 33.06 15.34
N SER A 336 -27.83 33.97 15.06
CA SER A 336 -28.14 35.09 15.96
C SER A 336 -28.90 34.68 17.24
N ILE A 337 -29.37 33.43 17.33
CA ILE A 337 -30.25 32.95 18.41
C ILE A 337 -29.67 31.79 19.23
N LEU A 338 -28.74 31.03 18.67
CA LEU A 338 -28.05 29.91 19.32
C LEU A 338 -26.56 30.22 19.41
N SER A 339 -25.93 29.82 20.51
CA SER A 339 -24.48 29.92 20.70
C SER A 339 -23.75 29.20 19.56
N ALA A 340 -22.70 29.83 19.02
CA ALA A 340 -21.87 29.21 18.01
C ALA A 340 -21.12 28.00 18.59
N PHE A 341 -20.95 26.95 17.78
CA PHE A 341 -20.16 25.79 18.15
C PHE A 341 -19.55 25.11 16.94
N ARG A 342 -18.44 24.41 17.21
CA ARG A 342 -17.71 23.61 16.23
C ARG A 342 -18.08 22.15 16.42
N THR A 343 -18.44 21.51 15.33
CA THR A 343 -18.62 20.06 15.23
C THR A 343 -17.36 19.47 14.61
N ASP A 344 -16.87 18.38 15.19
CA ASP A 344 -15.76 17.59 14.64
C ASP A 344 -16.18 16.13 14.56
N VAL A 345 -15.94 15.49 13.42
CA VAL A 345 -16.17 14.06 13.17
C VAL A 345 -14.89 13.47 12.58
N GLU A 346 -14.35 12.47 13.25
CA GLU A 346 -13.15 11.75 12.80
C GLU A 346 -13.52 10.32 12.47
N SER A 347 -13.07 9.83 11.32
CA SER A 347 -13.21 8.44 10.87
C SER A 347 -11.85 7.90 10.51
N THR A 348 -11.45 6.78 11.12
CA THR A 348 -10.19 6.10 10.82
C THR A 348 -10.45 4.66 10.43
N THR A 349 -9.80 4.21 9.36
CA THR A 349 -9.81 2.80 8.91
C THR A 349 -8.40 2.28 8.78
N ASN A 350 -8.21 1.03 9.20
CA ASN A 350 -6.95 0.31 9.03
C ASN A 350 -7.27 -1.06 8.43
N ASN A 351 -6.78 -1.32 7.22
CA ASN A 351 -6.98 -2.56 6.48
C ASN A 351 -5.68 -3.34 6.43
N ASN A 352 -5.62 -4.52 7.04
CA ASN A 352 -4.51 -5.45 6.94
C ASN A 352 -4.89 -6.61 6.01
N MET A 353 -4.26 -6.64 4.85
CA MET A 353 -4.61 -7.52 3.75
C MET A 353 -3.58 -8.63 3.59
N TYR A 354 -4.05 -9.88 3.54
CA TYR A 354 -3.23 -11.09 3.41
C TYR A 354 -3.70 -11.87 2.18
N LEU A 355 -2.88 -11.90 1.13
CA LEU A 355 -3.27 -12.30 -0.21
C LEU A 355 -2.30 -13.36 -0.77
N PRO A 356 -2.61 -14.66 -0.70
CA PRO A 356 -2.03 -15.59 -1.66
C PRO A 356 -2.43 -15.15 -3.07
N GLN A 357 -1.46 -15.21 -3.99
CA GLN A 357 -1.64 -14.77 -5.36
C GLN A 357 -1.08 -15.78 -6.36
N VAL A 358 -1.72 -15.86 -7.51
CA VAL A 358 -1.25 -16.62 -8.65
C VAL A 358 -1.24 -15.70 -9.86
N GLY A 359 -0.35 -15.97 -10.80
CA GLY A 359 -0.23 -15.13 -11.97
C GLY A 359 0.64 -15.75 -13.03
N MET A 360 0.96 -14.91 -14.00
CA MET A 360 1.76 -15.27 -15.15
C MET A 360 2.72 -14.13 -15.44
N ARG A 361 3.89 -14.45 -15.96
CA ARG A 361 4.89 -13.52 -16.44
C ARG A 361 5.12 -13.75 -17.92
N PHE A 362 4.91 -12.71 -18.69
CA PHE A 362 5.24 -12.67 -20.11
C PHE A 362 6.48 -11.81 -20.28
N GLN A 363 7.55 -12.37 -20.83
CA GLN A 363 8.79 -11.65 -21.09
C GLN A 363 9.12 -11.70 -22.56
N LEU A 364 9.15 -10.53 -23.19
CA LEU A 364 9.69 -10.34 -24.53
C LEU A 364 11.13 -9.84 -24.39
N GLU A 365 12.08 -10.70 -24.75
CA GLU A 365 13.50 -10.38 -24.66
C GLU A 365 14.07 -10.01 -26.02
N ASN A 366 14.74 -8.86 -26.06
CA ASN A 366 15.52 -8.41 -27.19
C ASN A 366 16.92 -7.99 -26.69
N LYS A 367 17.91 -7.95 -27.56
CA LYS A 367 19.28 -7.55 -27.22
C LYS A 367 19.39 -6.12 -26.66
N TRP A 368 18.39 -5.28 -26.88
CA TRP A 368 18.38 -3.87 -26.44
C TRP A 368 17.43 -3.58 -25.29
N PHE A 369 16.42 -4.43 -25.07
CA PHE A 369 15.43 -4.21 -24.03
C PHE A 369 14.71 -5.51 -23.68
N THR A 370 14.19 -5.58 -22.46
CA THR A 370 13.20 -6.58 -22.04
C THR A 370 11.89 -5.87 -21.79
N LEU A 371 10.78 -6.42 -22.29
CA LEU A 371 9.44 -6.01 -21.89
C LEU A 371 8.81 -7.15 -21.10
N GLN A 372 8.30 -6.83 -19.91
CA GLN A 372 7.70 -7.78 -18.99
C GLN A 372 6.27 -7.37 -18.67
N PHE A 373 5.34 -8.31 -18.73
CA PHE A 373 3.95 -8.13 -18.30
C PHE A 373 3.57 -9.21 -17.28
N ASP A 374 3.16 -8.79 -16.09
CA ASP A 374 2.87 -9.64 -14.93
C ASP A 374 1.41 -9.48 -14.48
N PRO A 375 0.44 -10.16 -15.11
CA PRO A 375 -0.91 -10.26 -14.56
C PRO A 375 -0.95 -11.24 -13.37
N LYS A 376 -1.46 -10.76 -12.24
CA LYS A 376 -1.64 -11.51 -11.00
C LYS A 376 -3.06 -11.33 -10.47
N VAL A 377 -3.60 -12.38 -9.89
CA VAL A 377 -4.86 -12.36 -9.14
C VAL A 377 -4.63 -12.90 -7.74
N GLY A 378 -5.24 -12.27 -6.76
CA GLY A 378 -5.13 -12.65 -5.36
C GLY A 378 -6.50 -12.80 -4.73
N ILE A 379 -6.61 -13.75 -3.81
CA ILE A 379 -7.83 -13.99 -3.02
C ILE A 379 -7.40 -14.16 -1.59
N GLY A 380 -7.96 -13.39 -0.67
CA GLY A 380 -7.40 -13.29 0.67
C GLY A 380 -8.36 -12.79 1.73
N LEU A 381 -7.77 -12.37 2.85
CA LEU A 381 -8.47 -11.81 3.99
C LEU A 381 -8.04 -10.36 4.20
N ASN A 382 -9.00 -9.49 4.46
CA ASN A 382 -8.81 -8.14 4.94
C ASN A 382 -9.28 -8.09 6.40
N ASP A 383 -8.35 -7.91 7.33
CA ASP A 383 -8.63 -7.63 8.74
C ASP A 383 -8.71 -6.13 8.92
N ASN A 384 -9.93 -5.62 9.13
CA ASN A 384 -10.17 -4.19 9.20
C ASN A 384 -10.51 -3.74 10.63
N SER A 385 -10.02 -2.56 10.99
CA SER A 385 -10.36 -1.86 12.22
C SER A 385 -10.84 -0.47 11.87
N ASN A 386 -12.05 -0.15 12.30
CA ASN A 386 -12.76 1.08 11.98
C ASN A 386 -13.07 1.80 13.28
N LYS A 387 -12.82 3.10 13.31
CA LYS A 387 -13.16 3.97 14.43
C LYS A 387 -13.85 5.21 13.88
N VAL A 388 -14.94 5.61 14.51
CA VAL A 388 -15.58 6.91 14.29
C VAL A 388 -15.72 7.59 15.64
N SER A 389 -15.36 8.86 15.69
CA SER A 389 -15.60 9.70 16.86
C SER A 389 -16.22 11.02 16.46
N SER A 390 -17.07 11.56 17.34
CA SER A 390 -17.71 12.86 17.13
C SER A 390 -17.69 13.69 18.40
N THR A 391 -17.58 15.01 18.24
CA THR A 391 -17.66 15.99 19.32
C THR A 391 -18.59 17.12 18.91
N ASN A 392 -19.46 17.56 19.82
CA ASN A 392 -20.37 18.70 19.59
C ASN A 392 -21.19 18.57 18.29
N TYR A 393 -21.73 17.38 18.01
CA TYR A 393 -22.34 17.10 16.72
C TYR A 393 -23.66 17.85 16.51
N LEU A 394 -24.57 17.82 17.48
CA LEU A 394 -25.85 18.54 17.47
C LEU A 394 -25.78 19.87 18.22
N GLY A 395 -24.94 19.99 19.25
CA GLY A 395 -24.82 21.19 20.09
C GLY A 395 -23.50 21.31 20.85
N SER A 396 -23.25 22.49 21.43
CA SER A 396 -22.03 22.79 22.22
C SER A 396 -21.90 22.01 23.53
N GLY A 397 -22.95 21.28 23.93
CA GLY A 397 -22.99 20.46 25.13
C GLY A 397 -23.01 18.96 24.85
N ASP A 398 -22.91 18.55 23.59
CA ASP A 398 -22.96 17.13 23.26
C ASP A 398 -21.68 16.43 23.73
N PRO A 399 -21.81 15.23 24.32
CA PRO A 399 -20.65 14.48 24.77
C PRO A 399 -19.81 14.01 23.57
N TYR A 400 -18.52 13.79 23.84
CA TYR A 400 -17.67 13.00 22.95
C TYR A 400 -18.24 11.58 22.82
N LEU A 401 -18.47 11.15 21.58
CA LEU A 401 -18.85 9.78 21.26
C LEU A 401 -17.75 9.12 20.46
N GLU A 402 -17.49 7.85 20.74
CA GLU A 402 -16.57 7.01 20.00
C GLU A 402 -17.21 5.65 19.78
N SER A 403 -17.25 5.22 18.53
CA SER A 403 -17.64 3.87 18.12
C SER A 403 -16.46 3.19 17.43
N LYS A 404 -16.33 1.89 17.66
CA LYS A 404 -15.27 1.06 17.10
C LYS A 404 -15.86 -0.25 16.61
N GLU A 405 -15.43 -0.67 15.44
CA GLU A 405 -15.77 -1.97 14.90
C GLU A 405 -14.57 -2.62 14.23
N ASN A 406 -14.34 -3.88 14.55
CA ASN A 406 -13.34 -4.70 13.90
C ASN A 406 -14.05 -5.81 13.14
N SER A 407 -13.71 -6.01 11.87
CA SER A 407 -14.30 -7.08 11.07
C SER A 407 -13.26 -7.73 10.18
N LYS A 408 -13.56 -8.95 9.76
CA LYS A 408 -12.74 -9.69 8.78
C LYS A 408 -13.57 -9.90 7.54
N ALA A 409 -13.05 -9.47 6.40
CA ALA A 409 -13.72 -9.63 5.13
C ALA A 409 -12.86 -10.45 4.18
N PHE A 410 -13.48 -11.37 3.47
CA PHE A 410 -12.86 -11.96 2.29
C PHE A 410 -12.68 -10.88 1.21
N MET A 411 -11.51 -10.83 0.58
CA MET A 411 -11.17 -9.85 -0.44
C MET A 411 -10.56 -10.50 -1.68
N GLN A 412 -10.58 -9.75 -2.78
CA GLN A 412 -10.01 -10.14 -4.05
C GLN A 412 -9.14 -9.00 -4.61
N MET A 413 -8.11 -9.37 -5.36
CA MET A 413 -7.17 -8.44 -5.97
C MET A 413 -6.91 -8.83 -7.41
N VAL A 414 -6.79 -7.81 -8.27
CA VAL A 414 -6.18 -7.92 -9.60
C VAL A 414 -5.01 -6.95 -9.64
N ASP A 415 -3.85 -7.43 -10.06
CA ASP A 415 -2.63 -6.63 -10.22
C ASP A 415 -2.03 -6.88 -11.59
N LEU A 416 -1.80 -5.81 -12.34
CA LEU A 416 -1.24 -5.80 -13.69
C LEU A 416 0.01 -4.93 -13.67
N GLY A 417 1.18 -5.54 -13.85
CA GLY A 417 2.44 -4.83 -13.98
C GLY A 417 2.98 -4.90 -15.40
N LEU A 418 3.29 -3.75 -16.01
CA LEU A 418 4.08 -3.66 -17.24
C LEU A 418 5.43 -3.05 -16.89
N THR A 419 6.53 -3.69 -17.25
CA THR A 419 7.89 -3.21 -16.98
C THR A 419 8.75 -3.32 -18.23
N GLY A 420 9.34 -2.20 -18.66
CA GLY A 420 10.44 -2.15 -19.60
C GLY A 420 11.78 -2.08 -18.88
N ARG A 421 12.76 -2.84 -19.35
CA ARG A 421 14.13 -2.85 -18.83
C ARG A 421 15.11 -2.59 -19.96
N VAL A 422 16.00 -1.63 -19.77
CA VAL A 422 17.07 -1.31 -20.74
C VAL A 422 18.42 -1.57 -20.07
N PRO A 423 19.21 -2.56 -20.55
CA PRO A 423 20.55 -2.79 -20.03
C PRO A 423 21.46 -1.63 -20.44
N VAL A 424 22.03 -0.94 -19.44
CA VAL A 424 23.02 0.13 -19.66
C VAL A 424 24.44 -0.45 -19.60
N SER A 425 24.63 -1.47 -18.78
CA SER A 425 25.87 -2.25 -18.69
C SER A 425 25.53 -3.71 -18.41
N GLU A 426 26.55 -4.57 -18.33
CA GLU A 426 26.36 -5.99 -17.98
C GLU A 426 25.79 -6.22 -16.58
N ARG A 427 25.88 -5.23 -15.69
CA ARG A 427 25.49 -5.34 -14.27
C ARG A 427 24.43 -4.34 -13.86
N PHE A 428 24.03 -3.44 -14.75
CA PHE A 428 23.12 -2.36 -14.43
C PHE A 428 22.13 -2.13 -15.56
N SER A 429 20.85 -2.12 -15.21
CA SER A 429 19.75 -1.82 -16.11
C SER A 429 18.88 -0.72 -15.52
N ILE A 430 18.29 0.10 -16.39
CA ILE A 430 17.25 1.05 -16.01
C ILE A 430 15.90 0.38 -16.23
N THR A 431 14.98 0.57 -15.28
CA THR A 431 13.61 0.05 -15.36
C THR A 431 12.61 1.19 -15.45
N LEU A 432 11.58 0.99 -16.26
CA LEU A 432 10.42 1.85 -16.40
C LEU A 432 9.18 0.97 -16.29
N GLY A 433 8.26 1.30 -15.40
CA GLY A 433 7.09 0.48 -15.15
C GLY A 433 5.79 1.27 -15.14
N TYR A 434 4.69 0.55 -15.34
CA TYR A 434 3.34 1.00 -15.05
C TYR A 434 2.62 -0.13 -14.31
N ASN A 435 2.02 0.19 -13.18
CA ASN A 435 1.24 -0.75 -12.38
C ASN A 435 -0.21 -0.31 -12.35
N PHE A 436 -1.13 -1.28 -12.41
CA PHE A 436 -2.54 -1.11 -12.14
C PHE A 436 -2.95 -2.19 -11.13
N MET A 437 -3.58 -1.79 -10.04
CA MET A 437 -4.05 -2.67 -8.99
C MET A 437 -5.50 -2.32 -8.64
N TRP A 438 -6.35 -3.32 -8.61
CA TRP A 438 -7.72 -3.22 -8.12
C TRP A 438 -7.87 -4.12 -6.89
N LEU A 439 -8.40 -3.57 -5.80
CA LEU A 439 -8.68 -4.24 -4.54
C LEU A 439 -10.18 -4.18 -4.26
N GLY A 440 -10.79 -5.34 -4.04
CA GLY A 440 -12.18 -5.42 -3.63
C GLY A 440 -12.34 -5.47 -2.11
N ARG A 441 -13.47 -4.96 -1.62
CA ARG A 441 -13.90 -5.08 -0.20
C ARG A 441 -12.91 -4.47 0.82
N ILE A 442 -12.52 -3.23 0.56
CA ILE A 442 -11.68 -2.39 1.41
C ILE A 442 -12.55 -1.41 2.19
N SER A 443 -12.23 -1.25 3.48
CA SER A 443 -12.87 -0.31 4.38
C SER A 443 -12.29 1.09 4.17
N ARG A 444 -13.12 2.09 3.84
CA ARG A 444 -12.68 3.46 3.55
C ARG A 444 -13.18 4.41 4.64
N ALA A 445 -12.33 5.30 5.15
CA ALA A 445 -12.72 6.25 6.21
C ALA A 445 -13.96 7.08 5.84
N SER A 446 -14.07 7.50 4.59
CA SER A 446 -15.18 8.33 4.09
C SER A 446 -16.53 7.64 3.97
N HIS A 447 -16.58 6.31 4.09
CA HIS A 447 -17.80 5.53 3.92
C HIS A 447 -18.30 4.90 5.23
N ASN A 448 -17.52 5.02 6.31
CA ASN A 448 -17.79 4.30 7.55
C ASN A 448 -18.50 5.13 8.61
N VAL A 449 -18.75 6.41 8.34
CA VAL A 449 -19.47 7.28 9.26
C VAL A 449 -20.96 7.08 9.04
N ALA A 450 -21.63 6.53 10.05
CA ALA A 450 -23.08 6.59 10.15
C ALA A 450 -23.49 7.92 10.78
N TYR A 451 -24.07 8.81 9.97
CA TYR A 451 -24.56 10.10 10.47
C TYR A 451 -25.97 9.93 11.03
N ASP A 452 -26.06 9.34 12.21
CA ASP A 452 -27.33 9.04 12.88
C ASP A 452 -27.56 9.90 14.14
N ILE A 453 -28.82 10.20 14.40
CA ILE A 453 -29.27 10.79 15.66
C ILE A 453 -30.28 9.87 16.33
N SER A 454 -30.23 9.78 17.65
CA SER A 454 -31.25 9.07 18.42
C SER A 454 -32.35 10.03 18.86
N ALA A 455 -33.61 9.60 18.82
CA ALA A 455 -34.75 10.39 19.27
C ALA A 455 -35.76 9.51 20.00
N SER A 456 -36.22 9.94 21.17
CA SER A 456 -37.33 9.26 21.87
C SER A 456 -38.70 9.64 21.29
N ASP A 457 -38.81 10.83 20.70
CA ASP A 457 -39.95 11.27 19.89
C ASP A 457 -39.43 12.01 18.65
N VAL A 458 -39.58 11.41 17.47
CA VAL A 458 -39.09 11.97 16.20
C VAL A 458 -39.74 13.32 15.89
N THR A 459 -40.93 13.60 16.45
CA THR A 459 -41.65 14.87 16.24
C THR A 459 -41.20 16.00 17.16
N ASP A 460 -40.40 15.70 18.18
CA ASP A 460 -39.86 16.68 19.14
C ASP A 460 -38.32 16.75 19.03
N PRO A 461 -37.76 17.79 18.37
CA PRO A 461 -36.33 18.00 18.23
C PRO A 461 -35.56 18.12 19.55
N THR A 462 -36.24 18.43 20.66
CA THR A 462 -35.59 18.52 21.98
C THR A 462 -35.20 17.16 22.55
N THR A 463 -35.71 16.07 21.96
CA THR A 463 -35.38 14.70 22.35
C THR A 463 -34.19 14.12 21.59
N TYR A 464 -33.64 14.87 20.62
CA TYR A 464 -32.56 14.39 19.79
C TYR A 464 -31.25 14.30 20.58
N SER A 465 -30.52 13.22 20.36
CA SER A 465 -29.17 13.02 20.89
C SER A 465 -28.24 12.50 19.80
N ASN A 466 -26.97 12.89 19.91
CA ASN A 466 -25.92 12.44 19.00
C ASN A 466 -25.83 10.90 19.05
N ASN A 467 -25.84 10.25 17.89
CA ASN A 467 -25.58 8.84 17.73
C ASN A 467 -24.67 8.57 16.52
N VAL A 468 -23.74 9.48 16.21
CA VAL A 468 -22.76 9.24 15.14
C VAL A 468 -21.88 8.05 15.51
N HIS A 469 -21.86 7.02 14.67
CA HIS A 469 -21.18 5.76 14.95
C HIS A 469 -20.53 5.15 13.69
N VAL A 470 -19.81 4.06 13.88
CA VAL A 470 -19.25 3.27 12.78
C VAL A 470 -20.35 2.44 12.12
N ASP A 471 -20.48 2.56 10.80
CA ASP A 471 -21.20 1.59 9.93
C ASP A 471 -20.20 1.09 8.89
N PRO A 472 -19.55 -0.08 9.08
CA PRO A 472 -18.44 -0.49 8.25
C PRO A 472 -18.92 -0.85 6.85
N ARG A 473 -18.58 0.00 5.87
CA ARG A 473 -18.89 -0.22 4.47
C ARG A 473 -17.64 -0.64 3.73
N LEU A 474 -17.74 -1.74 3.01
CA LEU A 474 -16.67 -2.27 2.18
C LEU A 474 -16.87 -1.82 0.74
N THR A 475 -15.85 -1.24 0.15
CA THR A 475 -15.87 -0.70 -1.21
C THR A 475 -14.65 -1.17 -2.00
N ASP A 476 -14.60 -0.84 -3.28
CA ASP A 476 -13.45 -1.18 -4.13
C ASP A 476 -12.49 0.00 -4.26
N MET A 477 -11.19 -0.30 -4.29
CA MET A 477 -10.11 0.67 -4.45
C MET A 477 -9.25 0.35 -5.67
N ILE A 478 -8.82 1.39 -6.37
CA ILE A 478 -7.91 1.29 -7.51
C ILE A 478 -6.66 2.09 -7.17
N PHE A 479 -5.52 1.51 -7.52
CA PHE A 479 -4.21 2.14 -7.48
C PHE A 479 -3.59 2.00 -8.85
N GLN A 480 -3.02 3.06 -9.39
CA GLN A 480 -2.32 2.95 -10.67
C GLN A 480 -1.23 3.98 -10.78
N GLY A 481 -0.17 3.70 -11.52
CA GLY A 481 0.85 4.71 -11.74
C GLY A 481 2.15 4.18 -12.31
N GLY A 482 3.09 5.10 -12.47
CA GLY A 482 4.40 4.82 -13.02
C GLY A 482 5.41 4.38 -11.96
N SER A 483 6.44 3.68 -12.44
CA SER A 483 7.68 3.49 -11.69
C SER A 483 8.90 3.75 -12.57
N ILE A 484 9.98 4.21 -11.96
CA ILE A 484 11.29 4.33 -12.59
C ILE A 484 12.35 3.86 -11.60
N GLY A 485 13.31 3.08 -12.06
CA GLY A 485 14.29 2.47 -11.18
C GLY A 485 15.56 2.00 -11.84
N GLY A 486 16.40 1.40 -11.02
CA GLY A 486 17.64 0.77 -11.41
C GLY A 486 17.72 -0.65 -10.86
N GLU A 487 18.21 -1.58 -11.68
CA GLU A 487 18.44 -2.97 -11.33
C GLU A 487 19.93 -3.28 -11.43
N PHE A 488 20.49 -3.84 -10.35
CA PHE A 488 21.84 -4.35 -10.27
C PHE A 488 21.83 -5.86 -10.30
N ILE A 489 22.63 -6.45 -11.18
CA ILE A 489 22.77 -7.91 -11.31
C ILE A 489 24.16 -8.30 -10.83
N TYR A 490 24.20 -9.21 -9.87
CA TYR A 490 25.41 -9.84 -9.37
C TYR A 490 25.79 -11.02 -10.27
N ARG A 491 27.04 -11.06 -10.68
CA ARG A 491 27.67 -12.15 -11.44
C ARG A 491 28.88 -12.63 -10.68
#